data_AF-A0A353CE59-F1
#
_entry.id   AF-A0A353CE59-F1
#
_cell.length_a   1.000
_cell.length_b   1.000
_cell.length_c   1.000
_cell.angle_alpha   90.00
_cell.angle_beta   90.00
_cell.angle_gamma   90.00
#
_symmetry.space_group_name_H-M   'P 1'
#
loop_
_entity.id
_entity.type
_entity.pdbx_description
1 polymer ?
#
loop_
_entity_poly.entity_id
_entity_poly.type
_entity_poly.pdbx_seq_one_letter_code
_entity_poly.pdbx_strand_id
1 'polypeptide(L)' 'IHAALNKKTPLRIEHFKRWLEIFDSVVDEGFAGDRTEFLKSRARAIANRMMSFVSSAPLADAIE' A
#
# COMPACT_ATOMS: atom_id res chain seq x y z
N ILE A 1 5.87 -6.32 11.53
CA ILE A 1 6.10 -6.92 10.20
C ILE A 1 6.48 -5.85 9.16
N HIS A 2 5.63 -4.87 8.82
CA HIS A 2 5.92 -3.87 7.77
C HIS A 2 7.19 -3.02 8.00
N ALA A 3 7.48 -2.62 9.25
CA ALA A 3 8.73 -1.93 9.59
C ALA A 3 9.98 -2.80 9.31
N ALA A 4 9.91 -4.10 9.57
CA ALA A 4 11.01 -5.02 9.29
C ALA A 4 11.21 -5.24 7.79
N LEU A 5 10.13 -5.21 7.00
CA LEU A 5 10.22 -5.24 5.53
C LEU A 5 10.85 -3.95 5.00
N ASN A 6 10.44 -2.79 5.52
CA ASN A 6 11.01 -1.49 5.15
C ASN A 6 12.52 -1.40 5.41
N LYS A 7 13.01 -2.02 6.49
CA LYS A 7 14.45 -2.12 6.80
C LYS A 7 15.22 -2.99 5.80
N LYS A 8 14.59 -4.00 5.20
CA LYS A 8 15.22 -4.85 4.18
C LYS A 8 15.25 -4.17 2.82
N THR A 9 14.17 -3.48 2.48
CA THR A 9 14.04 -2.69 1.27
C THR A 9 13.11 -1.53 1.55
N PRO A 10 13.52 -0.27 1.31
CA PRO A 10 12.65 0.89 1.51
C PRO A 10 11.33 0.71 0.76
N LEU A 11 10.24 0.72 1.50
CA LEU A 11 8.90 0.79 0.94
C LEU A 11 8.68 2.24 0.51
N ARG A 12 8.29 2.44 -0.74
CA ARG A 12 8.03 3.77 -1.29
C ARG A 12 6.56 3.90 -1.66
N ILE A 13 6.10 5.14 -1.80
CA ILE A 13 4.71 5.46 -2.15
C ILE A 13 4.30 4.75 -3.45
N GLU A 14 5.21 4.62 -4.42
CA GLU A 14 4.99 3.98 -5.72
C GLU A 14 4.63 2.50 -5.57
N HIS A 15 5.19 1.80 -4.57
CA HIS A 15 4.88 0.38 -4.36
C HIS A 15 3.41 0.19 -3.96
N PHE A 16 2.88 1.08 -3.11
CA PHE A 16 1.48 1.02 -2.68
C PHE A 16 0.52 1.47 -3.76
N LYS A 17 0.89 2.47 -4.59
CA LYS A 17 0.13 2.85 -5.78
C LYS A 17 0.03 1.68 -6.75
N ARG A 18 1.16 1.05 -7.07
CA ARG A 18 1.19 -0.11 -7.97
C ARG A 18 0.40 -1.29 -7.44
N TRP A 19 0.47 -1.54 -6.13
CA TRP A 19 -0.33 -2.57 -5.49
C TRP A 19 -1.84 -2.30 -5.61
N LEU A 20 -2.28 -1.06 -5.41
CA LEU A 20 -3.69 -0.69 -5.57
C LEU A 20 -4.17 -0.89 -7.02
N GLU A 21 -3.38 -0.50 -8.02
CA GLU A 21 -3.73 -0.73 -9.43
C GLU A 21 -3.96 -2.21 -9.75
N ILE A 22 -3.04 -3.07 -9.30
CA ILE A 22 -3.15 -4.52 -9.51
C ILE A 22 -4.35 -5.08 -8.75
N PHE A 23 -4.54 -4.65 -7.50
CA PHE A 23 -5.63 -5.11 -6.65
C PHE A 23 -6.98 -4.76 -7.25
N ASP A 24 -7.17 -3.50 -7.67
CA ASP A 24 -8.41 -3.05 -8.27
C ASP A 24 -8.70 -3.82 -9.58
N SER A 25 -7.70 -4.03 -10.45
CA SER A 25 -7.84 -4.83 -11.68
C SER A 25 -8.32 -6.25 -11.39
N VAL A 26 -7.66 -6.97 -10.48
CA VAL A 26 -8.01 -8.36 -10.16
C VAL A 26 -9.40 -8.45 -9.53
N VAL A 27 -9.75 -7.49 -8.69
CA VAL A 27 -11.07 -7.44 -8.04
C VAL A 27 -12.17 -7.14 -9.06
N ASP A 28 -11.92 -6.25 -10.02
CA ASP A 28 -12.86 -5.94 -11.11
C ASP A 28 -13.03 -7.07 -12.13
N GLU A 29 -11.97 -7.85 -12.38
CA GLU A 29 -12.04 -9.02 -13.26
C GLU A 29 -12.89 -10.16 -12.66
N GLY A 30 -12.86 -10.32 -11.33
CA GLY A 30 -13.49 -11.45 -10.64
C GLY A 30 -14.83 -11.16 -9.96
N PHE A 31 -15.13 -9.89 -9.65
CA PHE A 31 -16.25 -9.53 -8.77
C PHE A 31 -16.92 -8.23 -9.18
N ALA A 32 -18.17 -8.04 -8.74
CA ALA A 32 -18.93 -6.81 -8.98
C ALA A 32 -19.89 -6.49 -7.81
N GLY A 33 -20.38 -5.25 -7.79
CA GLY A 33 -21.37 -4.76 -6.83
C GLY A 33 -20.76 -4.18 -5.54
N ASP A 34 -21.62 -3.84 -4.58
CA ASP A 34 -21.25 -3.00 -3.42
C ASP A 34 -20.13 -3.58 -2.57
N ARG A 35 -20.04 -4.91 -2.48
CA ARG A 35 -18.97 -5.58 -1.72
C ARG A 35 -17.61 -5.42 -2.39
N THR A 36 -17.57 -5.41 -3.72
CA THR A 36 -16.37 -5.16 -4.53
C THR A 36 -15.86 -3.74 -4.26
N GLU A 37 -16.74 -2.75 -4.32
CA GLU A 37 -16.38 -1.36 -4.05
C GLU A 37 -15.97 -1.12 -2.59
N PHE A 38 -16.66 -1.78 -1.65
CA PHE A 38 -16.27 -1.77 -0.25
C PHE A 38 -14.86 -2.35 -0.05
N LEU A 39 -14.56 -3.48 -0.70
CA LEU A 39 -13.24 -4.11 -0.63
C LEU A 39 -12.12 -3.17 -1.14
N LYS A 40 -12.32 -2.53 -2.29
CA LYS A 40 -11.37 -1.55 -2.83
C LYS A 40 -11.20 -0.34 -1.89
N SER A 41 -12.28 0.13 -1.27
CA SER A 41 -12.22 1.19 -0.25
C SER A 41 -11.35 0.78 0.95
N ARG A 42 -11.48 -0.46 1.42
CA ARG A 42 -10.62 -1.00 2.48
C ARG A 42 -9.15 -1.11 2.06
N ALA A 43 -8.88 -1.55 0.83
CA ALA A 43 -7.53 -1.59 0.28
C ALA A 43 -6.88 -0.19 0.25
N ARG A 44 -7.61 0.83 -0.22
CA ARG A 44 -7.16 2.23 -0.20
C ARG A 44 -6.85 2.73 1.21
N ALA A 45 -7.68 2.40 2.20
CA ALA A 45 -7.43 2.77 3.60
C ALA A 45 -6.14 2.16 4.16
N ILE A 46 -5.86 0.89 3.83
CA ILE A 46 -4.63 0.19 4.21
C ILE A 46 -3.42 0.86 3.55
N ALA A 47 -3.48 1.10 2.24
CA ALA A 47 -2.42 1.76 1.48
C ALA A 47 -2.09 3.14 2.04
N ASN A 48 -3.11 3.97 2.32
CA ASN A 48 -2.94 5.28 2.93
C ASN A 48 -2.25 5.19 4.30
N ARG A 49 -2.67 4.26 5.15
CA ARG A 49 -2.04 4.04 6.47
C ARG A 49 -0.55 3.68 6.34
N MET A 50 -0.20 2.87 5.34
CA MET A 50 1.19 2.48 5.08
C MET A 50 2.01 3.62 4.48
N MET A 51 1.46 4.41 3.57
CA MET A 51 2.12 5.60 3.04
C MET A 51 2.43 6.59 4.17
N SER A 52 1.47 6.86 5.07
CA SER A 52 1.71 7.74 6.23
C SER A 52 2.80 7.19 7.16
N PHE A 53 2.85 5.87 7.38
CA PHE A 53 3.92 5.24 8.17
C PHE A 53 5.30 5.44 7.53
N VAL A 54 5.41 5.29 6.20
CA VAL A 54 6.66 5.50 5.46
C VAL A 54 7.07 6.97 5.45
N SER A 55 6.14 7.90 5.24
CA SER A 55 6.42 9.34 5.22
C SER A 55 6.79 9.94 6.58
N SER A 56 6.41 9.27 7.68
CA SER A 56 6.73 9.67 9.06
C SER A 56 7.90 8.90 9.67
N ALA A 57 8.40 7.87 9.00
CA ALA A 57 9.63 7.21 9.40
C ALA A 57 10.80 8.20 9.17
N PRO A 58 11.65 8.47 10.18
CA PRO A 58 12.74 9.40 10.00
C PRO A 58 13.65 8.90 8.88
N LEU A 59 14.26 9.85 8.16
CA LEU A 59 15.25 9.71 7.09
C LEU A 59 16.56 9.00 7.56
N ALA A 60 16.47 8.08 8.51
CA ALA A 60 17.57 7.66 9.38
C ALA A 60 18.59 6.70 8.73
N ASP A 61 18.35 6.24 7.51
CA ASP A 61 19.26 5.32 6.80
C ASP A 61 19.84 5.94 5.51
N ALA A 62 19.72 7.26 5.31
CA ALA A 62 20.28 7.95 4.16
C ALA A 62 21.41 8.90 4.59
N ILE A 63 22.57 8.32 4.94
CA ILE A 63 23.94 8.77 4.71
C ILE A 63 24.82 7.67 5.35
N GLU A 64 25.28 6.74 4.52
CA GLU A 64 26.51 5.97 4.76
C GLU A 64 27.68 6.76 4.17
#